data_AF-A0A2W5KFR1-F1
#
_entry.id   AF-A0A2W5KFR1-F1
#
_cell.length_a   1.000
_cell.length_b   1.000
_cell.length_c   1.000
_cell.angle_alpha   90.00
_cell.angle_beta   90.00
_cell.angle_gamma   90.00
#
_symmetry.space_group_name_H-M   'P 1'
#
loop_
_entity.id
_entity.type
_entity.pdbx_description
1 polymer ?
#
loop_
_entity_poly.entity_id
_entity_poly.type
_entity_poly.pdbx_seq_one_letter_code
_entity_poly.pdbx_strand_id
1 'polypeptide(L)'
;MRILSFNTIDSFARNHLEAATMVEWVEDALTHKQEAILPAKTEVDLDERLLGCPGTGFYDVMPAIVPHLGIAGTKLVDGFPQRSPSVAAEITVTDLATGELLALVDGTWITAWRTGAVAAHSALTFANTHPTTNAHAVTNARPTDGSSSNGSPTDGSSADSNYADMQRIGIVGLGNTAVTFLHIMASAHPERFYEVTVLQYKDQHERFAERFTGFPNVVLPICAS
;
A
#
# COMPACT_ATOMS: atom_id res chain seq x y z
N MET A 1 4.58 -21.24 21.94
CA MET A 1 3.75 -20.07 21.55
C MET A 1 4.29 -18.72 22.06
N ARG A 2 4.38 -17.71 21.19
CA ARG A 2 4.59 -16.27 21.47
C ARG A 2 3.30 -15.48 21.16
N ILE A 3 3.16 -14.28 21.73
CA ILE A 3 2.09 -13.34 21.36
C ILE A 3 2.75 -12.04 20.88
N LEU A 4 2.42 -11.58 19.68
CA LEU A 4 2.98 -10.38 19.06
C LEU A 4 1.88 -9.34 18.83
N SER A 5 1.93 -8.22 19.55
CA SER A 5 0.94 -7.14 19.46
C SER A 5 1.16 -6.24 18.25
N PHE A 6 0.16 -5.44 17.86
CA PHE A 6 0.29 -4.39 16.84
C PHE A 6 1.54 -3.53 17.06
N ASN A 7 1.73 -3.02 18.28
CA ASN A 7 2.86 -2.16 18.64
C ASN A 7 4.20 -2.88 18.49
N THR A 8 4.25 -4.19 18.79
CA THR A 8 5.44 -5.02 18.59
C THR A 8 5.81 -5.13 17.11
N ILE A 9 4.82 -5.39 16.25
CA ILE A 9 5.00 -5.54 14.80
C ILE A 9 5.35 -4.20 14.14
N ASP A 10 4.58 -3.14 14.41
CA ASP A 10 4.80 -1.81 13.86
C ASP A 10 6.16 -1.24 14.28
N SER A 11 6.55 -1.42 15.55
CA SER A 11 7.87 -1.00 16.04
C SER A 11 9.00 -1.82 15.42
N PHE A 12 8.85 -3.14 15.26
CA PHE A 12 9.85 -3.95 14.58
C PHE A 12 10.02 -3.51 13.12
N ALA A 13 8.90 -3.36 12.40
CA ALA A 13 8.91 -3.00 10.98
C ALA A 13 9.57 -1.63 10.73
N ARG A 14 9.21 -0.59 11.50
CA ARG A 14 9.79 0.76 11.35
C ARG A 14 11.30 0.83 11.57
N ASN A 15 11.86 -0.08 12.36
CA ASN A 15 13.28 -0.07 12.72
C ASN A 15 14.13 -1.09 11.92
N HIS A 16 13.50 -2.07 11.27
CA HIS A 16 14.20 -3.23 10.71
C HIS A 16 13.72 -3.71 9.34
N LEU A 17 12.64 -3.16 8.77
CA LEU A 17 12.14 -3.56 7.44
C LEU A 17 12.21 -2.41 6.44
N GLU A 18 12.86 -2.68 5.31
CA GLU A 18 12.90 -1.78 4.16
C GLU A 18 11.74 -2.10 3.20
N ALA A 19 11.30 -1.09 2.44
CA ALA A 19 10.20 -1.26 1.48
C ALA A 19 10.53 -2.27 0.36
N ALA A 20 11.79 -2.33 -0.07
CA ALA A 20 12.26 -3.30 -1.06
C ALA A 20 12.07 -4.74 -0.58
N THR A 21 12.42 -5.04 0.68
CA THR A 21 12.23 -6.36 1.30
C THR A 21 10.77 -6.82 1.28
N MET A 22 9.81 -5.89 1.40
CA MET A 22 8.38 -6.24 1.31
C MET A 22 7.94 -6.61 -0.11
N VAL A 23 8.58 -6.04 -1.15
CA VAL A 23 8.37 -6.41 -2.54
C VAL A 23 9.05 -7.75 -2.85
N GLU A 24 10.25 -7.99 -2.33
CA GLU A 24 10.97 -9.26 -2.42
C GLU A 24 10.17 -10.43 -1.80
N TRP A 25 9.53 -10.22 -0.64
CA TRP A 25 8.65 -11.22 -0.04
C TRP A 25 7.40 -11.55 -0.87
N VAL A 26 6.95 -10.63 -1.73
CA VAL A 26 5.88 -10.94 -2.70
C VAL A 26 6.43 -11.82 -3.82
N GLU A 27 7.61 -11.53 -4.35
CA GLU A 27 8.27 -12.36 -5.37
C GLU A 27 8.57 -13.78 -4.86
N ASP A 28 9.06 -13.91 -3.63
CA ASP A 28 9.28 -15.20 -2.94
C ASP A 28 7.98 -16.02 -2.84
N ALA A 29 6.91 -15.40 -2.32
CA ALA A 29 5.60 -16.05 -2.19
C ALA A 29 4.96 -16.42 -3.55
N LEU A 30 5.25 -15.67 -4.61
CA LEU A 30 4.84 -15.99 -5.98
C LEU A 30 5.69 -17.12 -6.58
N THR A 31 7.00 -17.13 -6.33
CA THR A 31 7.95 -18.16 -6.78
C THR A 31 7.61 -19.53 -6.18
N HIS A 32 7.28 -19.57 -4.89
CA HIS A 32 6.89 -20.80 -4.18
C HIS A 32 5.37 -21.09 -4.25
N LYS A 33 4.62 -20.43 -5.14
CA LYS A 33 3.15 -20.55 -5.21
C LYS A 33 2.67 -21.96 -5.52
N GLN A 34 3.41 -22.78 -6.27
CA GLN A 34 3.05 -24.17 -6.56
C GLN A 34 3.25 -25.10 -5.36
N GLU A 35 4.15 -24.76 -4.43
CA GLU A 35 4.40 -25.51 -3.21
C GLU A 35 3.39 -25.16 -2.10
N ALA A 36 2.94 -23.90 -2.06
CA ALA A 36 2.01 -23.41 -1.05
C ALA A 36 0.57 -23.90 -1.25
N ILE A 37 0.01 -24.53 -0.21
CA ILE A 37 -1.40 -24.95 -0.15
C ILE A 37 -2.23 -23.78 0.36
N LEU A 38 -2.95 -23.13 -0.56
CA LEU A 38 -3.79 -21.97 -0.30
C LEU A 38 -5.26 -22.30 -0.68
N PRO A 39 -6.05 -22.88 0.23
CA PRO A 39 -7.48 -23.10 0.00
C PRO A 39 -8.23 -21.77 -0.19
N ALA A 40 -9.44 -21.84 -0.75
CA ALA A 40 -10.32 -20.68 -0.81
C ALA A 40 -10.61 -20.16 0.61
N LYS A 41 -10.69 -18.84 0.77
CA LYS A 41 -11.12 -18.22 2.03
C LYS A 41 -12.54 -18.65 2.37
N THR A 42 -12.83 -18.79 3.66
CA THR A 42 -14.21 -18.92 4.16
C THR A 42 -14.67 -17.53 4.59
N GLU A 43 -15.72 -17.03 3.97
CA GLU A 43 -16.26 -15.69 4.15
C GLU A 43 -17.63 -15.76 4.84
N VAL A 44 -17.86 -14.86 5.80
CA VAL A 44 -19.11 -14.72 6.54
C VAL A 44 -19.51 -13.26 6.52
N ASP A 45 -20.43 -12.91 5.63
CA ASP A 45 -21.01 -11.57 5.55
C ASP A 45 -21.86 -11.25 6.78
N LEU A 46 -21.75 -10.01 7.25
CA LEU A 46 -22.54 -9.45 8.34
C LEU A 46 -23.46 -8.37 7.78
N ASP A 47 -24.76 -8.55 7.98
CA ASP A 47 -25.79 -7.57 7.61
C ASP A 47 -26.09 -6.59 8.75
N GLU A 48 -26.91 -5.58 8.45
CA GLU A 48 -27.27 -4.53 9.40
C GLU A 48 -27.93 -5.04 10.69
N ARG A 49 -28.55 -6.23 10.66
CA ARG A 49 -29.22 -6.84 11.82
C ARG A 49 -28.20 -7.45 12.79
N LEU A 50 -27.11 -8.02 12.26
CA LEU A 50 -25.99 -8.53 13.06
C LEU A 50 -25.10 -7.40 13.58
N LEU A 51 -24.97 -6.29 12.83
CA LEU A 51 -24.07 -5.18 13.18
C LEU A 51 -24.71 -4.07 14.03
N GLY A 52 -26.01 -3.79 13.84
CA GLY A 52 -26.79 -2.83 14.63
C GLY A 52 -27.08 -1.39 14.11
N CYS A 53 -26.61 -0.83 13.00
CA CYS A 53 -25.69 -1.31 11.97
C CYS A 53 -25.97 -0.83 10.53
N PRO A 54 -26.08 0.47 10.17
CA PRO A 54 -26.02 0.83 8.76
C PRO A 54 -24.72 0.36 8.09
N GLY A 55 -24.81 -0.32 6.94
CA GLY A 55 -23.69 -0.87 6.17
C GLY A 55 -23.44 -2.37 6.34
N THR A 56 -22.38 -2.87 5.71
CA THR A 56 -22.00 -4.30 5.77
C THR A 56 -20.66 -4.49 6.47
N GLY A 57 -20.47 -5.68 7.01
CA GLY A 57 -19.23 -6.15 7.63
C GLY A 57 -18.95 -7.59 7.24
N PHE A 58 -17.84 -8.15 7.72
CA PHE A 58 -17.46 -9.53 7.38
C PHE A 58 -16.54 -10.15 8.43
N TYR A 59 -16.50 -11.49 8.46
CA TYR A 59 -15.37 -12.28 8.95
C TYR A 59 -14.83 -13.16 7.81
N ASP A 60 -13.51 -13.17 7.66
CA ASP A 60 -12.78 -13.88 6.61
C ASP A 60 -11.74 -14.80 7.27
N VAL A 61 -11.84 -16.10 7.03
CA VAL A 61 -10.86 -17.10 7.45
C VAL A 61 -10.01 -17.50 6.25
N MET A 62 -8.71 -17.23 6.33
CA MET A 62 -7.73 -17.49 5.27
C MET A 62 -6.65 -18.46 5.76
N PRO A 63 -6.82 -19.79 5.61
CA PRO A 63 -5.79 -20.77 5.92
C PRO A 63 -4.68 -20.78 4.87
N ALA A 64 -3.46 -21.09 5.28
CA ALA A 64 -2.31 -21.29 4.40
C ALA A 64 -1.34 -22.34 4.98
N ILE A 65 -0.76 -23.15 4.10
CA ILE A 65 0.42 -23.96 4.40
C ILE A 65 1.52 -23.57 3.43
N VAL A 66 2.72 -23.30 3.96
CA VAL A 66 3.89 -22.87 3.19
C VAL A 66 5.05 -23.85 3.48
N PRO A 67 5.13 -24.99 2.74
CA PRO A 67 6.06 -26.07 3.04
C PRO A 67 7.53 -25.64 3.02
N HIS A 68 7.93 -24.76 2.10
CA HIS A 68 9.30 -24.23 2.01
C HIS A 68 9.77 -23.57 3.32
N LEU A 69 8.85 -22.89 4.02
CA LEU A 69 9.12 -22.23 5.30
C LEU A 69 8.85 -23.13 6.53
N GLY A 70 8.37 -24.36 6.32
CA GLY A 70 8.03 -25.28 7.41
C GLY A 70 6.85 -24.85 8.29
N ILE A 71 5.98 -23.95 7.80
CA ILE A 71 4.87 -23.39 8.59
C ILE A 71 3.48 -23.65 7.98
N ALA A 72 2.50 -23.77 8.87
CA ALA A 72 1.09 -23.62 8.60
C ALA A 72 0.54 -22.42 9.38
N GLY A 73 -0.59 -21.87 8.97
CA GLY A 73 -1.20 -20.76 9.68
C GLY A 73 -2.57 -20.38 9.14
N THR A 74 -3.27 -19.54 9.88
CA THR A 74 -4.55 -18.97 9.46
C THR A 74 -4.54 -17.49 9.78
N LYS A 75 -4.92 -16.66 8.81
CA LYS A 75 -5.34 -15.30 9.10
C LYS A 75 -6.85 -15.26 9.29
N LEU A 76 -7.31 -14.80 10.45
CA LEU A 76 -8.64 -14.25 10.63
C LEU A 76 -8.56 -12.76 10.30
N VAL A 77 -9.47 -12.24 9.48
CA VAL A 77 -9.57 -10.81 9.19
C VAL A 77 -11.04 -10.42 9.21
N ASP A 78 -11.36 -9.30 9.83
CA ASP A 78 -12.74 -8.87 10.02
C ASP A 78 -12.93 -7.39 9.66
N GLY A 79 -14.13 -7.05 9.19
CA GLY A 79 -14.47 -5.72 8.71
C GLY A 79 -15.73 -5.21 9.39
N PHE A 80 -15.64 -4.08 10.09
CA PHE A 80 -16.77 -3.42 10.72
C PHE A 80 -16.75 -1.91 10.37
N PRO A 81 -17.81 -1.36 9.77
CA PRO A 81 -17.79 0.01 9.25
C PRO A 81 -17.68 1.12 10.32
N GLN A 82 -17.94 0.81 11.58
CA GLN A 82 -17.86 1.74 12.73
C GLN A 82 -16.46 1.82 13.34
N ARG A 83 -15.58 0.85 13.06
CA ARG A 83 -14.25 0.80 13.68
C ARG A 83 -13.26 1.67 12.92
N SER A 84 -12.23 2.12 13.63
CA SER A 84 -11.07 2.82 13.07
C SER A 84 -9.80 2.17 13.62
N PRO A 85 -9.07 1.36 12.82
CA PRO A 85 -9.36 0.98 11.44
C PRO A 85 -10.64 0.11 11.33
N SER A 86 -11.30 0.15 10.17
CA SER A 86 -12.49 -0.68 9.91
C SER A 86 -12.15 -2.17 9.80
N VAL A 87 -10.98 -2.46 9.22
CA VAL A 87 -10.42 -3.80 9.07
C VAL A 87 -9.37 -4.06 10.15
N ALA A 88 -9.50 -5.17 10.87
CA ALA A 88 -8.52 -5.72 11.79
C ALA A 88 -8.24 -7.20 11.44
N ALA A 89 -7.17 -7.78 11.99
CA ALA A 89 -6.83 -9.18 11.73
C ALA A 89 -5.95 -9.80 12.82
N GLU A 90 -6.03 -11.12 12.94
CA GLU A 90 -5.13 -11.97 13.72
C GLU A 90 -4.53 -13.05 12.82
N ILE A 91 -3.27 -13.40 13.04
CA ILE A 91 -2.55 -14.46 12.32
C ILE A 91 -2.04 -15.49 13.32
N THR A 92 -2.38 -16.75 13.12
CA THR A 92 -1.72 -17.88 13.78
C THR A 92 -0.56 -18.37 12.92
N VAL A 93 0.55 -18.73 13.57
CA VAL A 93 1.71 -19.37 12.94
C VAL A 93 2.02 -20.64 13.72
N THR A 94 2.06 -21.76 13.01
CA THR A 94 2.16 -23.12 13.54
C THR A 94 3.29 -23.86 12.82
N ASP A 95 4.06 -24.65 13.55
CA ASP A 95 5.07 -25.54 12.96
C ASP A 95 4.37 -26.65 12.16
N LEU A 96 4.73 -26.82 10.89
CA LEU A 96 4.06 -27.75 9.98
C LEU A 96 4.32 -29.22 10.31
N ALA A 97 5.47 -29.54 10.90
CA ALA A 97 5.87 -30.92 11.18
C ALA A 97 5.23 -31.48 12.46
N THR A 98 5.03 -30.62 13.46
CA THR A 98 4.57 -30.99 14.82
C THR A 98 3.16 -30.52 15.14
N GLY A 99 2.67 -29.48 14.45
CA GLY A 99 1.43 -28.80 14.81
C GLY A 99 1.56 -27.87 16.03
N GLU A 100 2.76 -27.57 16.54
CA GLU A 100 2.93 -26.63 17.65
C GLU A 100 2.56 -25.21 17.23
N LEU A 101 1.66 -24.55 17.97
CA LEU A 101 1.34 -23.14 17.80
C LEU A 101 2.53 -22.26 18.24
N LEU A 102 3.30 -21.78 17.26
CA LEU A 102 4.50 -20.97 17.45
C LEU A 102 4.16 -19.54 17.86
N ALA A 103 3.16 -18.91 17.22
CA ALA A 103 2.76 -17.54 17.51
C ALA A 103 1.28 -17.25 17.24
N LEU A 104 0.73 -16.32 18.04
CA LEU A 104 -0.45 -15.52 17.71
C LEU A 104 0.01 -14.08 17.49
N VAL A 105 -0.39 -13.49 16.36
CA VAL A 105 0.17 -12.22 15.85
C VAL A 105 -0.96 -11.28 15.48
N ASP A 106 -0.86 -10.00 15.85
CA ASP A 106 -1.70 -8.95 15.29
C ASP A 106 -1.43 -8.81 13.78
N GLY A 107 -2.41 -9.20 12.99
CA GLY A 107 -2.36 -9.20 11.53
C GLY A 107 -2.78 -7.88 10.91
N THR A 108 -3.17 -6.86 11.68
CA THR A 108 -3.74 -5.60 11.15
C THR A 108 -2.70 -4.82 10.36
N TRP A 109 -1.51 -4.64 10.95
CA TRP A 109 -0.36 -4.02 10.27
C TRP A 109 0.03 -4.83 9.03
N ILE A 110 0.24 -6.14 9.22
CA ILE A 110 0.68 -7.06 8.16
C ILE A 110 -0.31 -7.05 6.99
N THR A 111 -1.62 -7.04 7.27
CA THR A 111 -2.68 -7.03 6.24
C THR A 111 -2.63 -5.77 5.38
N ALA A 112 -2.41 -4.59 5.96
CA ALA A 112 -2.26 -3.36 5.17
C ALA A 112 -0.98 -3.40 4.32
N TRP A 113 0.17 -3.68 4.94
CA TRP A 113 1.47 -3.62 4.27
C TRP A 113 1.66 -4.68 3.20
N ARG A 114 1.30 -5.95 3.46
CA ARG A 114 1.36 -7.01 2.42
C ARG A 114 0.42 -6.75 1.25
N THR A 115 -0.72 -6.08 1.46
CA THR A 115 -1.64 -5.74 0.36
C THR A 115 -1.06 -4.59 -0.47
N GLY A 116 -0.47 -3.58 0.18
CA GLY A 116 0.28 -2.52 -0.49
C GLY A 116 1.49 -3.04 -1.27
N ALA A 117 2.21 -4.01 -0.70
CA ALA A 117 3.37 -4.65 -1.33
C ALA A 117 3.00 -5.41 -2.61
N VAL A 118 1.90 -6.19 -2.61
CA VAL A 118 1.41 -6.88 -3.82
C VAL A 118 1.00 -5.88 -4.91
N ALA A 119 0.37 -4.77 -4.54
CA ALA A 119 0.03 -3.71 -5.49
C ALA A 119 1.29 -3.01 -6.03
N ALA A 120 2.29 -2.76 -5.17
CA ALA A 120 3.54 -2.11 -5.55
C ALA A 120 4.38 -3.00 -6.47
N HIS A 121 4.58 -4.27 -6.09
CA HIS A 121 5.17 -5.32 -6.93
C HIS A 121 4.52 -5.36 -8.32
N SER A 122 3.18 -5.48 -8.38
CA SER A 122 2.45 -5.48 -9.65
C SER A 122 2.68 -4.22 -10.49
N ALA A 123 2.70 -3.04 -9.85
CA ALA A 123 2.94 -1.78 -10.54
C ALA A 123 4.40 -1.67 -11.06
N LEU A 124 5.38 -2.15 -10.29
CA LEU A 124 6.79 -2.13 -10.67
C LEU A 124 7.10 -3.13 -11.79
N THR A 125 6.42 -4.28 -11.82
CA THR A 125 6.60 -5.33 -12.83
C THR A 125 5.88 -5.04 -14.14
N PHE A 126 4.67 -4.47 -14.10
CA PHE A 126 3.79 -4.38 -15.28
C PHE A 126 3.49 -2.97 -15.80
N ALA A 127 3.83 -1.90 -15.06
CA ALA A 127 3.63 -0.55 -15.58
C ALA A 127 4.65 -0.21 -16.67
N ASN A 128 4.25 0.67 -17.58
CA ASN A 128 5.15 1.18 -18.62
C ASN A 128 6.29 2.00 -18.00
N THR A 129 7.53 1.54 -18.17
CA THR A 129 8.75 2.20 -17.67
C THR A 129 9.15 3.44 -18.47
N HIS A 130 8.54 3.67 -19.64
CA HIS A 130 8.73 4.85 -20.47
C HIS A 130 7.36 5.47 -20.80
N PRO A 131 6.72 6.18 -19.83
CA PRO A 131 5.37 6.70 -19.96
C PRO A 131 5.29 7.89 -20.95
N THR A 132 5.30 7.60 -22.25
CA THR A 132 5.14 8.60 -23.31
C THR A 132 3.80 9.34 -23.19
N THR A 133 3.83 10.55 -22.64
CA THR A 133 2.64 11.42 -22.54
C THR A 133 3.05 12.87 -22.74
N ASN A 134 2.27 13.62 -23.52
CA ASN A 134 2.56 15.03 -23.83
C ASN A 134 2.67 15.88 -22.55
N ALA A 135 3.76 16.63 -22.41
CA ALA A 135 4.16 17.34 -21.18
C ALA A 135 3.23 18.51 -20.74
N HIS A 136 2.13 18.76 -21.46
CA HIS A 136 1.22 19.90 -21.22
C HIS A 136 0.45 19.86 -19.89
N ALA A 137 0.46 18.75 -19.16
CA ALA A 137 -0.19 18.66 -17.83
C ALA A 137 0.73 19.11 -16.67
N VAL A 138 2.06 19.07 -16.84
CA VAL A 138 3.02 19.20 -15.73
C VAL A 138 3.28 20.66 -15.34
N THR A 139 3.01 21.62 -16.23
CA THR A 139 3.34 23.04 -16.02
C THR A 139 2.58 23.73 -14.88
N ASN A 140 1.47 23.15 -14.41
CA ASN A 140 0.59 23.77 -13.42
C ASN A 140 0.84 23.32 -11.97
N ALA A 141 1.75 22.37 -11.74
CA ALA A 141 2.07 21.83 -10.41
C ALA A 141 3.20 22.56 -9.67
N ARG A 142 3.72 23.67 -10.24
CA ARG A 142 4.85 24.41 -9.65
C ARG A 142 4.36 25.23 -8.44
N PRO A 143 5.04 25.18 -7.28
CA PRO A 143 4.94 26.24 -6.29
C PRO A 143 5.31 27.56 -6.95
N THR A 144 4.46 28.58 -6.82
CA THR A 144 4.78 29.91 -7.37
C THR A 144 5.72 30.63 -6.41
N ASP A 145 7.01 30.42 -6.58
CA ASP A 145 8.04 31.21 -5.90
C ASP A 145 7.85 32.69 -6.26
N GLY A 146 7.57 33.49 -5.23
CA GLY A 146 7.14 34.88 -5.37
C GLY A 146 8.24 35.83 -5.82
N SER A 147 8.62 35.81 -7.10
CA SER A 147 9.45 36.85 -7.71
C SER A 147 8.97 37.21 -9.12
N SER A 148 8.17 38.28 -9.23
CA SER A 148 7.79 38.86 -10.52
C SER A 148 9.01 39.50 -11.20
N SER A 149 9.42 38.98 -12.35
CA SER A 149 10.25 39.74 -13.30
C SER A 149 9.82 39.44 -14.74
N ASN A 150 9.64 40.49 -15.54
CA ASN A 150 9.25 40.38 -16.95
C ASN A 150 10.47 39.92 -17.76
N GLY A 151 10.38 38.71 -18.34
CA GLY A 151 11.32 38.18 -19.33
C GLY A 151 10.60 37.85 -20.64
N SER A 152 11.16 38.27 -21.77
CA SER A 152 10.65 37.98 -23.11
C SER A 152 10.70 36.48 -23.43
N PRO A 153 9.86 35.96 -24.35
CA PRO A 153 9.87 34.55 -24.71
C PRO A 153 11.14 34.20 -25.49
N THR A 154 12.03 33.43 -24.87
CA THR A 154 13.21 32.84 -25.51
C THR A 154 13.18 31.32 -25.37
N ASP A 155 13.29 30.64 -26.51
CA ASP A 155 13.58 29.22 -26.76
C ASP A 155 13.12 28.16 -25.74
N GLY A 156 12.17 27.32 -26.19
CA GLY A 156 11.67 26.17 -25.45
C GLY A 156 12.64 24.97 -25.43
N SER A 157 13.78 25.12 -24.75
CA SER A 157 14.82 24.08 -24.65
C SER A 157 15.39 23.89 -23.23
N SER A 158 14.51 23.77 -22.23
CA SER A 158 14.83 23.11 -20.96
C SER A 158 13.56 22.68 -20.20
N ALA A 159 12.87 21.66 -20.72
CA ALA A 159 12.03 20.84 -19.84
C ALA A 159 12.99 20.01 -18.97
N ASP A 160 12.97 20.24 -17.65
CA ASP A 160 13.87 19.56 -16.71
C ASP A 160 13.79 18.04 -16.90
N SER A 161 14.92 17.43 -17.27
CA SER A 161 14.99 16.04 -17.74
C SER A 161 14.46 15.01 -16.72
N ASN A 162 14.41 15.39 -15.44
CA ASN A 162 13.92 14.56 -14.34
C ASN A 162 12.42 14.23 -14.45
N TYR A 163 11.64 14.99 -15.23
CA TYR A 163 10.20 14.78 -15.39
C TYR A 163 9.80 13.99 -16.65
N ALA A 164 10.75 13.68 -17.54
CA ALA A 164 10.47 12.94 -18.78
C ALA A 164 9.96 11.50 -18.52
N ASP A 165 10.46 10.86 -17.47
CA ASP A 165 10.11 9.50 -17.05
C ASP A 165 9.20 9.44 -15.81
N MET A 166 8.53 10.56 -15.45
CA MET A 166 7.66 10.61 -14.27
C MET A 166 6.44 9.69 -14.41
N GLN A 167 6.25 8.79 -13.43
CA GLN A 167 5.19 7.79 -13.46
C GLN A 167 3.89 8.36 -12.85
N ARG A 168 2.81 8.41 -13.63
CA ARG A 168 1.49 8.83 -13.14
C ARG A 168 0.71 7.69 -12.51
N ILE A 169 0.12 7.93 -11.35
CA ILE A 169 -0.64 6.96 -10.57
C ILE A 169 -2.00 7.57 -10.19
N GLY A 170 -3.09 6.93 -10.60
CA GLY A 170 -4.43 7.25 -10.13
C GLY A 170 -4.83 6.36 -8.94
N ILE A 171 -5.27 6.95 -7.83
CA ILE A 171 -5.70 6.21 -6.63
C ILE A 171 -7.16 6.53 -6.29
N VAL A 172 -7.96 5.47 -6.16
CA VAL A 172 -9.36 5.52 -5.71
C VAL A 172 -9.49 4.76 -4.39
N GLY A 173 -9.96 5.46 -3.35
CA GLY A 173 -10.03 4.94 -1.98
C GLY A 173 -8.71 5.11 -1.22
N LEU A 174 -8.69 6.01 -0.24
CA LEU A 174 -7.46 6.50 0.41
C LEU A 174 -7.20 5.85 1.78
N GLY A 175 -7.60 4.59 1.92
CA GLY A 175 -7.39 3.78 3.14
C GLY A 175 -5.95 3.31 3.31
N ASN A 176 -5.70 2.55 4.38
CA ASN A 176 -4.36 2.07 4.73
C ASN A 176 -3.65 1.33 3.60
N THR A 177 -4.36 0.56 2.76
CA THR A 177 -3.79 -0.13 1.59
C THR A 177 -3.20 0.83 0.55
N ALA A 178 -3.88 1.95 0.26
CA ALA A 178 -3.38 2.95 -0.69
C ALA A 178 -2.13 3.67 -0.13
N VAL A 179 -2.12 3.88 1.18
CA VAL A 179 -1.02 4.53 1.90
C VAL A 179 0.21 3.61 1.92
N THR A 180 0.06 2.32 2.23
CA THR A 180 1.17 1.36 2.21
C THR A 180 1.68 1.11 0.80
N PHE A 181 0.79 1.02 -0.21
CA PHE A 181 1.18 0.96 -1.62
C PHE A 181 2.09 2.12 -2.02
N LEU A 182 1.63 3.36 -1.86
CA LEU A 182 2.40 4.53 -2.30
C LEU A 182 3.68 4.73 -1.48
N HIS A 183 3.66 4.41 -0.18
CA HIS A 183 4.87 4.41 0.65
C HIS A 183 5.89 3.39 0.15
N ILE A 184 5.49 2.18 -0.25
CA ILE A 184 6.41 1.18 -0.79
C ILE A 184 6.98 1.64 -2.14
N MET A 185 6.14 2.14 -3.05
CA MET A 185 6.59 2.70 -4.33
C MET A 185 7.64 3.80 -4.14
N ALA A 186 7.34 4.79 -3.30
CA ALA A 186 8.21 5.94 -3.07
C ALA A 186 9.51 5.58 -2.32
N SER A 187 9.46 4.62 -1.39
CA SER A 187 10.63 4.18 -0.60
C SER A 187 11.53 3.18 -1.31
N ALA A 188 10.98 2.25 -2.11
CA ALA A 188 11.76 1.22 -2.80
C ALA A 188 12.50 1.76 -4.02
N HIS A 189 11.98 2.84 -4.62
CA HIS A 189 12.54 3.50 -5.80
C HIS A 189 12.66 5.03 -5.60
N PRO A 190 13.55 5.49 -4.69
CA PRO A 190 13.74 6.92 -4.43
C PRO A 190 14.23 7.71 -5.66
N GLU A 191 14.77 7.02 -6.67
CA GLU A 191 15.19 7.60 -7.96
C GLU A 191 14.02 7.89 -8.92
N ARG A 192 12.84 7.30 -8.69
CA ARG A 192 11.66 7.46 -9.55
C ARG A 192 10.71 8.52 -8.99
N PHE A 193 10.23 9.39 -9.87
CA PHE A 193 9.24 10.42 -9.55
C PHE A 193 7.82 9.93 -9.85
N TYR A 194 6.90 10.23 -8.93
CA TYR A 194 5.50 9.80 -8.97
C TYR A 194 4.55 11.01 -8.94
N GLU A 195 3.71 11.17 -9.97
CA GLU A 195 2.59 12.12 -9.98
C GLU A 195 1.33 11.36 -9.56
N VAL A 196 0.75 11.70 -8.41
CA VAL A 196 -0.35 10.93 -7.80
C VAL A 196 -1.65 11.73 -7.78
N THR A 197 -2.60 11.31 -8.60
CA THR A 197 -3.95 11.90 -8.65
C THR A 197 -4.89 11.06 -7.79
N VAL A 198 -5.61 11.71 -6.88
CA VAL A 198 -6.52 11.06 -5.92
C VAL A 198 -7.97 11.46 -6.17
N LEU A 199 -8.91 10.52 -6.02
CA LEU A 199 -10.33 10.85 -6.00
C LEU A 199 -10.69 11.52 -4.66
N GLN A 200 -11.19 12.76 -4.71
CA GLN A 200 -11.62 13.49 -3.52
C GLN A 200 -12.84 12.82 -2.86
N TYR A 201 -12.73 12.57 -1.56
CA TYR A 201 -13.85 12.14 -0.72
C TYR A 201 -13.66 12.66 0.70
N LYS A 202 -14.52 13.60 1.12
CA LYS A 202 -14.35 14.35 2.38
C LYS A 202 -12.92 14.89 2.50
N ASP A 203 -12.37 14.91 3.70
CA ASP A 203 -11.00 15.32 4.05
C ASP A 203 -9.94 14.22 3.86
N GLN A 204 -10.30 13.05 3.30
CA GLN A 204 -9.34 11.94 3.15
C GLN A 204 -8.15 12.29 2.24
N HIS A 205 -8.39 13.13 1.23
CA HIS A 205 -7.38 13.53 0.26
C HIS A 205 -6.30 14.45 0.87
N GLU A 206 -6.70 15.35 1.78
CA GLU A 206 -5.79 16.21 2.56
C GLU A 206 -4.91 15.36 3.48
N ARG A 207 -5.53 14.49 4.29
CA ARG A 207 -4.82 13.57 5.20
C ARG A 207 -3.92 12.57 4.47
N PHE A 208 -4.27 12.21 3.23
CA PHE A 208 -3.45 11.36 2.39
C PHE A 208 -2.22 12.15 1.90
N ALA A 209 -2.42 13.34 1.33
CA ALA A 209 -1.33 14.19 0.86
C ALA A 209 -0.35 14.57 1.99
N GLU A 210 -0.85 14.90 3.18
CA GLU A 210 -0.04 15.21 4.38
C GLU A 210 1.00 14.11 4.68
N ARG A 211 0.60 12.83 4.58
CA ARG A 211 1.47 11.67 4.82
C ARG A 211 2.63 11.54 3.82
N PHE A 212 2.51 12.14 2.64
CA PHE A 212 3.52 12.06 1.58
C PHE A 212 4.35 13.34 1.42
N THR A 213 4.10 14.37 2.23
CA THR A 213 4.93 15.61 2.26
C THR A 213 6.42 15.35 2.54
N GLY A 214 6.75 14.26 3.24
CA GLY A 214 8.13 13.84 3.50
C GLY A 214 8.82 13.08 2.35
N PHE A 215 8.12 12.79 1.25
CA PHE A 215 8.66 12.06 0.10
C PHE A 215 8.95 13.01 -1.06
N PRO A 216 10.21 13.41 -1.31
CA PRO A 216 10.55 14.40 -2.34
C PRO A 216 10.30 13.91 -3.76
N ASN A 217 10.11 12.60 -3.95
CA ASN A 217 9.81 11.95 -5.21
C ASN A 217 8.30 11.71 -5.43
N VAL A 218 7.41 12.19 -4.55
CA VAL A 218 5.95 12.09 -4.71
C VAL A 218 5.34 13.48 -4.83
N VAL A 219 4.65 13.73 -5.95
CA VAL A 219 3.92 14.96 -6.22
C VAL A 219 2.43 14.65 -6.25
N LEU A 220 1.67 15.25 -5.32
CA LEU A 220 0.20 15.21 -5.35
C LEU A 220 -0.31 16.56 -5.88
N PRO A 221 -0.60 16.69 -7.19
CA PRO A 221 -1.21 17.91 -7.70
C PRO A 221 -2.58 18.09 -7.03
N ILE A 222 -2.75 19.18 -6.29
CA ILE A 222 -4.03 19.54 -5.70
C ILE A 222 -4.98 19.85 -6.87
N CYS A 223 -5.92 18.94 -7.14
CA CYS A 223 -7.05 19.24 -8.00
C CYS A 223 -7.94 20.29 -7.31
N ALA A 224 -7.65 21.57 -7.54
CA ALA A 224 -8.57 22.64 -7.20
C ALA A 224 -9.90 22.38 -7.93
N SER A 225 -10.99 22.37 -7.16
CA SER A 225 -12.37 22.19 -7.62
C SER A 225 -12.89 23.39 -8.40
#